data_AF-A0A914CIH9-F1
#
_entry.id   AF-A0A914CIH9-F1
#
_cell.length_a   1.000
_cell.length_b   1.000
_cell.length_c   1.000
_cell.angle_alpha   90.00
_cell.angle_beta   90.00
_cell.angle_gamma   90.00
#
_symmetry.space_group_name_H-M   'P 1'
#
loop_
_entity.id
_entity.type
_entity.pdbx_description
1 polymer ?
#
loop_
_entity_poly.entity_id
_entity_poly.type
_entity_poly.pdbx_seq_one_letter_code
_entity_poly.pdbx_strand_id
1 'polypeptide(L)'
;MIHFDDDEYWAYMDNEAIESEEYTDILNTAIHEIGHAIGIDHIEAKPEAIMAPFYRYTRDAFGNYIPPKLTTFDIAAAQAIYGARKMKTNDEDDNGYNPPSN
;
A
#
# COMPACT_ATOMS: atom_id res chain seq x y z
N MET A 1 10.62 10.09 -5.17
CA MET A 1 11.35 10.43 -3.92
C MET A 1 10.30 10.43 -2.85
N ILE A 2 10.49 9.69 -1.75
CA ILE A 2 9.55 9.69 -0.62
C ILE A 2 9.96 10.81 0.31
N HIS A 3 9.03 11.68 0.67
CA HIS A 3 9.22 12.75 1.63
C HIS A 3 8.15 12.63 2.71
N PHE A 4 8.55 12.72 3.96
CA PHE A 4 7.63 12.88 5.09
C PHE A 4 7.89 14.27 5.63
N ASP A 5 6.83 15.03 5.85
CA ASP A 5 6.92 16.36 6.41
C ASP A 5 7.24 16.25 7.93
N ASP A 6 8.16 17.10 8.38
CA ASP A 6 8.70 17.10 9.74
C ASP A 6 7.86 17.97 10.68
N ASP A 7 6.91 18.73 10.14
CA ASP A 7 5.91 19.47 10.90
C ASP A 7 4.76 18.58 11.41
N GLU A 8 4.55 17.37 10.88
CA GLU A 8 3.58 16.42 11.45
C GLU A 8 4.11 15.65 12.67
N TYR A 9 3.21 15.44 13.64
CA TYR A 9 3.43 14.46 14.68
C TYR A 9 3.10 13.06 14.15
N TRP A 10 4.07 12.16 14.16
CA TRP A 10 3.91 10.82 13.62
C TRP A 10 3.62 9.82 14.73
N ALA A 11 2.55 9.04 14.57
CA ALA A 11 2.21 7.90 15.41
C ALA A 11 2.34 6.60 14.62
N TYR A 12 2.84 5.54 15.27
CA TYR A 12 2.92 4.21 14.68
C TYR A 12 1.98 3.27 15.40
N MET A 13 0.89 2.88 14.73
CA MET A 13 -0.14 1.99 15.30
C MET A 13 -0.63 2.42 16.70
N ASP A 14 -0.50 3.71 17.02
CA ASP A 14 -0.96 4.29 18.26
C ASP A 14 -2.33 4.89 18.01
N ASN A 15 -3.30 4.05 18.30
CA ASN A 15 -4.69 4.36 18.19
C ASN A 15 -5.00 5.70 18.88
N GLU A 16 -4.71 5.81 20.17
CA GLU A 16 -5.09 6.93 21.04
C GLU A 16 -4.50 8.25 20.52
N ALA A 17 -3.23 8.23 20.12
CA ALA A 17 -2.57 9.38 19.50
C ALA A 17 -3.21 9.78 18.15
N ILE A 18 -3.59 8.82 17.30
CA ILE A 18 -4.24 9.13 16.02
C ILE A 18 -5.66 9.70 16.22
N GLU A 19 -6.36 9.34 17.30
CA GLU A 19 -7.69 9.89 17.63
C GLU A 19 -7.66 11.31 18.15
N SER A 20 -6.56 11.77 18.73
CA SER A 20 -6.46 13.17 19.14
C SER A 20 -6.43 14.13 17.95
N GLU A 21 -6.34 13.61 16.72
CA GLU A 21 -6.13 14.35 15.46
C GLU A 21 -4.82 15.17 15.46
N GLU A 22 -3.99 15.03 16.49
CA GLU A 22 -2.68 15.64 16.59
C GLU A 22 -1.62 14.81 15.84
N TYR A 23 -1.82 13.49 15.78
CA TYR A 23 -0.88 12.57 15.17
C TYR A 23 -1.41 11.93 13.88
N THR A 24 -0.52 11.78 12.91
CA THR A 24 -0.75 11.06 11.65
C THR A 24 -0.19 9.64 11.74
N ASP A 25 -0.91 8.64 11.22
CA ASP A 25 -0.41 7.26 11.14
C ASP A 25 0.68 7.14 10.08
N ILE A 26 1.92 7.04 10.54
CA ILE A 26 3.08 6.92 9.66
C ILE A 26 3.02 5.64 8.81
N LEU A 27 2.38 4.57 9.30
CA LEU A 27 2.31 3.32 8.55
C LEU A 27 1.41 3.48 7.32
N ASN A 28 0.24 4.11 7.48
CA ASN A 28 -0.68 4.34 6.38
C ASN A 28 -0.06 5.30 5.34
N THR A 29 0.48 6.43 5.80
CA THR A 29 1.13 7.42 4.91
C THR A 29 2.32 6.83 4.19
N ALA A 30 3.18 6.05 4.88
CA ALA A 30 4.34 5.45 4.23
C ALA A 30 3.96 4.47 3.10
N ILE A 31 2.90 3.68 3.27
CA ILE A 31 2.45 2.77 2.20
C ILE A 31 1.93 3.58 0.99
N HIS A 32 1.21 4.68 1.24
CA HIS A 32 0.74 5.60 0.18
C HIS A 32 1.91 6.19 -0.62
N GLU A 33 2.91 6.75 0.06
CA GLU A 33 4.09 7.35 -0.58
C GLU A 33 4.95 6.32 -1.32
N ILE A 34 5.06 5.10 -0.79
CA ILE A 34 5.68 3.99 -1.50
C ILE A 34 4.92 3.68 -2.78
N GLY A 35 3.59 3.73 -2.77
CA GLY A 35 2.75 3.59 -3.95
C GLY A 35 3.12 4.58 -5.05
N HIS A 36 3.28 5.86 -4.71
CA HIS A 36 3.79 6.87 -5.63
C HIS A 36 5.22 6.59 -6.10
N ALA A 37 6.10 6.14 -5.20
CA ALA A 37 7.47 5.79 -5.55
C ALA A 37 7.56 4.62 -6.55
N ILE A 38 6.57 3.72 -6.56
CA ILE A 38 6.44 2.63 -7.54
C ILE A 38 5.51 2.97 -8.71
N GLY A 39 5.11 4.24 -8.87
CA GLY A 39 4.41 4.74 -10.04
C GLY A 39 2.89 4.55 -10.03
N ILE A 40 2.27 4.31 -8.87
CA ILE A 40 0.82 4.28 -8.73
C ILE A 40 0.31 5.70 -8.45
N ASP A 41 -0.62 6.17 -9.27
CA ASP A 41 -1.33 7.44 -9.06
C ASP A 41 -2.51 7.27 -8.08
N HIS A 42 -3.10 8.40 -7.68
CA HIS A 42 -4.30 8.38 -6.85
C HIS A 42 -5.45 7.56 -7.46
N ILE A 43 -6.16 6.82 -6.62
CA ILE A 43 -7.36 6.07 -6.99
C ILE A 43 -8.60 6.80 -6.45
N GLU A 44 -8.96 7.92 -7.09
CA GLU A 44 -10.02 8.82 -6.60
C GLU A 44 -11.40 8.15 -6.44
N ALA A 45 -11.73 7.21 -7.33
CA ALA A 45 -13.03 6.56 -7.34
C ALA A 45 -13.21 5.47 -6.25
N LYS A 46 -12.16 5.18 -5.47
CA LYS A 46 -12.11 4.08 -4.49
C LYS A 46 -11.61 4.58 -3.13
N PRO A 47 -12.49 5.16 -2.30
CA PRO A 47 -12.11 5.65 -0.96
C PRO A 47 -11.49 4.58 -0.05
N GLU A 48 -11.74 3.30 -0.33
CA GLU A 48 -11.17 2.17 0.40
C GLU A 48 -9.71 1.85 0.02
N ALA A 49 -9.24 2.30 -1.14
CA ALA A 49 -7.88 2.06 -1.61
C ALA A 49 -6.86 2.83 -0.75
N ILE A 50 -5.67 2.25 -0.54
CA ILE A 50 -4.60 2.97 0.16
C ILE A 50 -4.16 4.20 -0.64
N MET A 51 -4.23 4.09 -1.97
CA MET A 51 -3.90 5.20 -2.88
C MET A 51 -5.04 6.23 -3.05
N ALA A 52 -6.10 6.18 -2.22
CA ALA A 52 -7.09 7.24 -2.19
C ALA A 52 -6.46 8.54 -1.65
N PRO A 53 -6.83 9.73 -2.17
CA PRO A 53 -6.25 11.00 -1.74
C PRO A 53 -6.68 11.43 -0.34
N PHE A 54 -7.70 10.79 0.25
CA PHE A 54 -8.20 11.11 1.57
C PHE A 54 -7.96 9.95 2.54
N TYR A 55 -7.59 10.33 3.75
CA TYR A 55 -7.17 9.42 4.79
C TYR A 55 -8.31 8.48 5.25
N ARG A 56 -7.98 7.20 5.44
CA ARG A 56 -8.93 6.16 5.88
C ARG A 56 -9.20 6.22 7.38
N TYR A 57 -10.31 5.60 7.77
CA TYR A 57 -10.52 5.17 9.15
C TYR A 57 -9.43 4.18 9.58
N THR A 58 -8.56 4.60 10.48
CA THR A 58 -7.54 3.78 11.15
C THR A 58 -8.11 3.00 12.32
N ARG A 59 -9.43 2.99 12.49
CA ARG A 59 -10.16 2.50 13.66
C ARG A 59 -11.43 1.75 13.29
N ASP A 60 -11.75 0.72 14.07
CA ASP A 60 -13.04 0.03 13.99
C ASP A 60 -14.10 0.68 14.90
N ALA A 61 -15.33 0.17 14.85
CA ALA A 61 -16.45 0.68 15.65
C ALA A 61 -16.26 0.53 17.17
N PHE A 62 -15.26 -0.25 17.61
CA PHE A 62 -14.93 -0.48 19.00
C PHE A 62 -13.69 0.30 19.44
N GLY A 63 -13.14 1.13 18.54
CA GLY A 63 -11.95 1.92 18.80
C GLY A 63 -10.66 1.11 18.76
N ASN A 64 -10.60 -0.03 18.09
CA ASN A 64 -9.33 -0.73 17.86
C ASN A 64 -8.65 -0.22 16.59
N TYR A 65 -7.32 -0.14 16.61
CA TYR A 65 -6.53 0.18 15.42
C TYR A 65 -6.75 -0.87 14.31
N ILE A 66 -7.04 -0.39 13.10
CA ILE A 66 -7.12 -1.20 11.88
C ILE A 66 -5.83 -1.02 11.09
N PRO A 67 -4.96 -2.05 11.00
CA PRO A 67 -3.78 -1.97 10.16
C PRO A 67 -4.14 -1.72 8.69
N PRO A 68 -3.42 -0.83 7.99
CA PRO A 68 -3.64 -0.60 6.57
C PRO A 68 -3.42 -1.91 5.80
N LYS A 69 -4.34 -2.20 4.88
CA LYS A 69 -4.31 -3.41 4.06
C LYS A 69 -4.58 -3.04 2.62
N LEU A 70 -3.70 -3.52 1.74
CA LEU A 70 -3.87 -3.38 0.30
C LEU A 70 -5.21 -3.96 -0.13
N THR A 71 -5.95 -3.16 -0.89
CA THR A 71 -7.19 -3.58 -1.54
C THR A 71 -6.91 -4.26 -2.87
N THR A 72 -7.95 -4.83 -3.48
CA THR A 72 -7.85 -5.35 -4.86
C THR A 72 -7.50 -4.25 -5.87
N PHE A 73 -7.84 -2.98 -5.59
CA PHE A 73 -7.53 -1.85 -6.46
C PHE A 73 -6.04 -1.49 -6.38
N ASP A 74 -5.48 -1.43 -5.17
CA ASP A 74 -4.04 -1.16 -4.98
C ASP A 74 -3.20 -2.27 -5.64
N ILE A 75 -3.61 -3.53 -5.47
CA ILE A 75 -2.95 -4.68 -6.08
C ILE A 75 -3.06 -4.62 -7.61
N ALA A 76 -4.25 -4.35 -8.15
CA ALA A 76 -4.45 -4.25 -9.60
C ALA A 76 -3.63 -3.13 -10.22
N ALA A 77 -3.53 -1.97 -9.56
CA ALA A 77 -2.72 -0.85 -10.02
C ALA A 77 -1.22 -1.22 -10.05
N ALA A 78 -0.70 -1.83 -8.99
CA ALA A 78 0.68 -2.33 -8.97
C ALA A 78 0.93 -3.38 -10.06
N GLN A 79 -0.01 -4.31 -10.25
CA GLN A 79 0.10 -5.36 -11.26
C GLN A 79 -0.03 -4.84 -12.70
N ALA A 80 -0.71 -3.71 -12.93
CA ALA A 80 -0.75 -3.07 -14.25
C ALA A 80 0.63 -2.54 -14.67
N ILE A 81 1.48 -2.17 -13.70
CA ILE A 81 2.84 -1.67 -13.94
C ILE A 81 3.85 -2.84 -14.01
N TYR A 82 3.76 -3.78 -13.07
CA TYR A 82 4.81 -4.79 -12.84
C TYR A 82 4.41 -6.22 -13.20
N GLY A 83 3.15 -6.46 -13.56
CA GLY A 83 2.59 -7.79 -13.77
C GLY A 83 2.19 -8.49 -12.47
N ALA A 84 1.44 -9.59 -12.61
CA ALA A 84 1.05 -10.43 -11.49
C ALA A 84 2.26 -11.15 -10.87
N ARG A 85 2.24 -11.31 -9.54
CA ARG A 85 3.23 -12.14 -8.85
C ARG A 85 3.14 -13.56 -9.43
N LYS A 86 4.25 -14.06 -9.97
CA LYS A 86 4.40 -15.50 -10.24
C LYS A 86 4.39 -16.22 -8.90
N MET A 87 3.30 -16.93 -8.59
CA MET A 87 3.35 -17.88 -7.49
C MET A 87 4.34 -18.96 -7.90
N LYS A 88 5.36 -19.21 -7.08
CA LYS A 88 6.09 -20.46 -7.20
C LYS A 88 5.11 -21.55 -6.78
N THR A 89 4.44 -22.15 -7.76
CA THR A 89 4.01 -23.53 -7.60
C THR A 89 5.28 -24.32 -7.29
N ASN A 90 5.25 -25.21 -6.32
CA ASN A 90 6.37 -26.14 -6.08
C ASN A 90 6.45 -27.20 -7.21
N ASP A 91 6.03 -26.83 -8.42
CA ASP A 91 5.84 -27.66 -9.60
C ASP A 91 6.43 -26.91 -10.82
N GLU A 92 7.73 -26.58 -10.75
CA GLU A 92 8.54 -26.35 -11.95
C GLU A 92 9.81 -27.21 -11.79
N ASP A 93 9.60 -28.48 -12.08
CA ASP A 93 10.46 -29.27 -12.94
C ASP A 93 11.25 -28.40 -13.93
N ASP A 94 12.56 -28.51 -13.79
CA ASP A 94 13.57 -28.18 -14.79
C ASP A 94 13.21 -28.85 -16.13
N ASN A 95 12.53 -28.10 -17.01
CA ASN A 95 12.40 -28.45 -18.41
C ASN A 95 12.71 -27.22 -19.26
N GLY A 96 13.99 -27.14 -19.63
CA GLY A 96 14.67 -26.08 -20.34
C GLY A 96 13.88 -25.41 -21.46
N TYR A 97 13.85 -24.09 -21.41
CA TYR A 97 13.60 -23.25 -22.57
C TYR A 97 14.92 -22.77 -23.15
N ASN A 98 15.22 -23.20 -24.39
CA ASN A 98 16.33 -22.70 -25.18
C ASN A 98 15.83 -21.55 -26.07
N PRO A 99 16.32 -20.31 -25.91
CA PRO A 99 15.84 -19.20 -26.72
C PRO A 99 16.30 -19.32 -28.18
N PRO A 100 15.49 -18.88 -29.16
CA PRO A 100 15.87 -18.89 -30.55
C PRO A 100 17.00 -17.88 -30.82
N SER A 101 17.96 -18.32 -31.64
CA SER A 101 19.05 -17.49 -32.15
C SER A 101 18.51 -16.40 -33.06
N ASN A 102 18.87 -15.15 -32.77
CA ASN A 102 18.95 -14.10 -33.78
C ASN A 102 20.18 -13.24 -33.52
#